data_AF-A0A830C7X2-F1
#
_entry.id   AF-A0A830C7X2-F1
#
_cell.length_a   1.000
_cell.length_b   1.000
_cell.length_c   1.000
_cell.angle_alpha   90.00
_cell.angle_beta   90.00
_cell.angle_gamma   90.00
#
_symmetry.space_group_name_H-M   'P 1'
#
loop_
_entity.id
_entity.type
_entity.pdbx_description
1 polymer ?
#
loop_
_entity_poly.entity_id
_entity_poly.type
_entity_poly.pdbx_seq_one_letter_code
_entity_poly.pdbx_strand_id
1 'polypeptide(L)'
;MNTNEVIANRAAEILGHKRGEKFVHLNDHVYRSQSSNDTFPTVMHIAAAMEVNSRLLPKLKQLYTTLHSKSIEFKDIVKIGRTHKQDATPLTLGQEFSGYATQVKYGIDRVSHTLPRLYQLAQGWTAVGIGLNTKKGFDVKIAAAVADENNLPFVTAENKFEASDAHDAFVETSGALNTIVVSLMKIANDVRFLGSGPRCGLGELILPENEPGSSIMPGKVNPTQCEVLTMVCAQVVIIITI
;
A
#
# COMPACT_ATOMS: atom_id res chain seq x y z
N MET A 1 5.41 -20.87 -14.31
CA MET A 1 5.45 -22.35 -14.35
C MET A 1 4.75 -23.00 -13.17
N ASN A 2 5.12 -22.70 -11.91
CA ASN A 2 4.48 -23.31 -10.72
C ASN A 2 2.93 -23.20 -10.76
N THR A 3 2.40 -21.98 -10.92
CA THR A 3 0.95 -21.75 -11.00
C THR A 3 0.29 -22.55 -12.12
N ASN A 4 0.93 -22.67 -13.29
CA ASN A 4 0.39 -23.41 -14.43
C ASN A 4 0.25 -24.90 -14.10
N GLU A 5 1.23 -25.48 -13.42
CA GLU A 5 1.21 -26.88 -13.00
C GLU A 5 0.15 -27.15 -11.93
N VAL A 6 0.01 -26.25 -10.95
CA VAL A 6 -1.03 -26.35 -9.92
C VAL A 6 -2.43 -26.26 -10.54
N ILE A 7 -2.67 -25.28 -11.41
CA ILE A 7 -3.96 -25.12 -12.11
C ILE A 7 -4.25 -26.34 -13.00
N ALA A 8 -3.28 -26.77 -13.80
CA ALA A 8 -3.43 -27.91 -14.70
C ALA A 8 -3.79 -29.19 -13.93
N ASN A 9 -3.06 -29.50 -12.85
CA ASN A 9 -3.34 -30.66 -12.02
C ASN A 9 -4.68 -30.54 -11.31
N ARG A 10 -5.04 -29.36 -10.80
CA ARG A 10 -6.33 -29.16 -10.13
C ARG A 10 -7.50 -29.30 -11.10
N ALA A 11 -7.37 -28.79 -12.32
CA ALA A 11 -8.35 -28.95 -13.37
C ALA A 11 -8.50 -30.43 -13.78
N ALA A 12 -7.38 -31.17 -13.92
CA ALA A 12 -7.40 -32.59 -14.20
C ALA A 12 -8.16 -33.40 -13.13
N GLU A 13 -7.93 -33.11 -11.84
CA GLU A 13 -8.68 -33.77 -10.75
C GLU A 13 -10.18 -33.51 -10.81
N ILE A 14 -10.59 -32.25 -11.06
CA ILE A 14 -12.00 -31.88 -11.16
C ILE A 14 -12.67 -32.62 -12.33
N LEU A 15 -11.91 -32.93 -13.38
CA LEU A 15 -12.35 -33.69 -14.55
C LEU A 15 -12.23 -35.21 -14.39
N GLY A 16 -11.84 -35.71 -13.20
CA GLY A 16 -11.77 -37.15 -12.90
C GLY A 16 -10.46 -37.83 -13.29
N HIS A 17 -9.42 -37.06 -13.64
CA HIS A 17 -8.10 -37.57 -14.01
C HIS A 17 -7.12 -37.49 -12.84
N LYS A 18 -6.05 -38.31 -12.87
CA LYS A 18 -5.01 -38.26 -11.82
C LYS A 18 -4.04 -37.11 -12.07
N ARG A 19 -3.51 -36.54 -10.99
CA ARG A 19 -2.40 -35.57 -11.08
C ARG A 19 -1.22 -36.18 -11.84
N GLY A 20 -0.56 -35.37 -12.66
CA GLY A 20 0.60 -35.81 -13.46
C GLY A 20 0.26 -36.51 -14.78
N GLU A 21 -1.00 -36.86 -15.05
CA GLU A 21 -1.43 -37.42 -16.35
C GLU A 21 -1.39 -36.38 -17.48
N LYS A 22 -1.20 -35.09 -17.15
CA LYS A 22 -1.15 -33.96 -18.09
C LYS A 22 -2.39 -33.85 -19.01
N PHE A 23 -3.54 -34.37 -18.56
CA PHE A 23 -4.82 -34.27 -19.29
C PHE A 23 -5.17 -32.81 -19.62
N VAL A 24 -5.04 -31.93 -18.63
CA VAL A 24 -4.92 -30.48 -18.88
C VAL A 24 -3.43 -30.16 -18.98
N HIS A 25 -2.94 -29.76 -20.16
CA HIS A 25 -1.53 -29.46 -20.36
C HIS A 25 -1.18 -28.05 -19.86
N LEU A 26 -0.16 -27.95 -19.01
CA LEU A 26 0.20 -26.69 -18.36
C LEU A 26 0.63 -25.60 -19.36
N ASN A 27 1.28 -25.96 -20.47
CA ASN A 27 1.68 -25.00 -21.50
C ASN A 27 0.55 -24.77 -22.51
N ASP A 28 0.08 -25.86 -23.11
CA ASP A 28 -0.81 -25.80 -24.27
C ASP A 28 -2.23 -25.38 -23.91
N HIS A 29 -2.65 -25.53 -22.64
CA HIS A 29 -3.97 -25.12 -22.16
C HIS A 29 -3.86 -23.92 -21.21
N VAL A 30 -3.16 -24.06 -20.07
CA VAL A 30 -3.15 -23.02 -19.03
C VAL A 30 -2.34 -21.80 -19.46
N TYR A 31 -1.21 -22.02 -20.13
CA TYR A 31 -0.29 -20.98 -20.56
C TYR A 31 -0.43 -20.60 -22.04
N ARG A 32 -1.54 -20.98 -22.66
CA ARG A 32 -1.78 -20.74 -24.07
C ARG A 32 -1.80 -19.23 -24.35
N SER A 33 -1.06 -18.82 -25.38
CA SER A 33 -0.97 -17.41 -25.84
C SER A 33 -0.27 -16.46 -24.88
N GLN A 34 0.50 -16.99 -23.92
CA GLN A 34 1.20 -16.24 -22.88
C GLN A 34 2.71 -16.51 -22.91
N SER A 35 3.48 -15.64 -22.27
CA SER A 35 4.91 -15.78 -22.04
C SER A 35 5.25 -15.46 -20.59
N SER A 36 6.43 -15.85 -20.12
CA SER A 36 6.82 -15.52 -18.75
C SER A 36 7.08 -14.03 -18.60
N ASN A 37 7.59 -13.44 -19.68
CA ASN A 37 8.07 -12.07 -19.73
C ASN A 37 6.93 -11.05 -19.78
N ASP A 38 5.69 -11.51 -20.05
CA ASP A 38 4.50 -10.66 -20.03
C ASP A 38 3.51 -11.05 -18.92
N THR A 39 3.47 -12.34 -18.55
CA THR A 39 2.63 -12.84 -17.45
C THR A 39 3.10 -12.34 -16.10
N PHE A 40 4.41 -12.37 -15.81
CA PHE A 40 4.89 -11.98 -14.47
C PHE A 40 4.70 -10.47 -14.19
N PRO A 41 5.09 -9.55 -15.09
CA PRO A 41 4.80 -8.13 -14.90
C PRO A 41 3.30 -7.85 -14.76
N THR A 42 2.46 -8.51 -15.56
CA THR A 42 1.00 -8.38 -15.47
C THR A 42 0.47 -8.75 -14.08
N VAL A 43 0.86 -9.89 -13.52
CA VAL A 43 0.36 -10.29 -12.18
C VAL A 43 0.92 -9.42 -11.07
N MET A 44 2.14 -8.88 -11.22
CA MET A 44 2.70 -7.91 -10.26
C MET A 44 1.84 -6.64 -10.21
N HIS A 45 1.48 -6.09 -11.37
CA HIS A 45 0.63 -4.90 -11.48
C HIS A 45 -0.75 -5.14 -10.87
N ILE A 46 -1.36 -6.30 -11.18
CA ILE A 46 -2.66 -6.70 -10.62
C ILE A 46 -2.57 -6.76 -9.09
N ALA A 47 -1.60 -7.48 -8.54
CA ALA A 47 -1.43 -7.64 -7.10
C ALA A 47 -1.21 -6.30 -6.39
N ALA A 48 -0.32 -5.45 -6.93
CA ALA A 48 -0.03 -4.14 -6.34
C ALA A 48 -1.25 -3.22 -6.36
N ALA A 49 -1.94 -3.12 -7.51
CA ALA A 49 -3.14 -2.30 -7.62
C ALA A 49 -4.27 -2.80 -6.70
N MET A 50 -4.43 -4.12 -6.54
CA MET A 50 -5.38 -4.70 -5.59
C MET A 50 -5.04 -4.35 -4.14
N GLU A 51 -3.79 -4.53 -3.73
CA GLU A 51 -3.33 -4.21 -2.36
C GLU A 51 -3.48 -2.70 -2.04
N VAL A 52 -3.14 -1.83 -2.99
CA VAL A 52 -3.31 -0.38 -2.84
C VAL A 52 -4.78 -0.01 -2.64
N ASN A 53 -5.67 -0.52 -3.49
CA ASN A 53 -7.10 -0.20 -3.45
C ASN A 53 -7.85 -0.83 -2.28
N SER A 54 -7.56 -2.09 -1.96
CA SER A 54 -8.34 -2.87 -0.98
C SER A 54 -7.84 -2.72 0.45
N ARG A 55 -6.56 -2.40 0.65
CA ARG A 55 -5.93 -2.35 1.98
C ARG A 55 -5.34 -1.00 2.30
N LEU A 56 -4.43 -0.49 1.48
CA LEU A 56 -3.69 0.73 1.82
C LEU A 56 -4.59 1.98 1.87
N LEU A 57 -5.26 2.30 0.75
CA LEU A 57 -6.07 3.52 0.66
C LEU A 57 -7.24 3.53 1.67
N PRO A 58 -7.98 2.44 1.91
CA PRO A 58 -9.01 2.41 2.94
C PRO A 58 -8.46 2.68 4.34
N LYS A 59 -7.29 2.13 4.69
CA LYS A 59 -6.67 2.35 6.01
C LYS A 59 -6.13 3.76 6.17
N LEU A 60 -5.57 4.36 5.12
CA LEU A 60 -5.19 5.78 5.14
C LEU A 60 -6.41 6.69 5.26
N LYS A 61 -7.52 6.39 4.57
CA LYS A 61 -8.79 7.14 4.69
C LYS A 61 -9.38 7.04 6.10
N GLN A 62 -9.29 5.86 6.73
CA GLN A 62 -9.68 5.67 8.12
C GLN A 62 -8.81 6.54 9.05
N LEU A 63 -7.48 6.52 8.88
CA LEU A 63 -6.57 7.35 9.67
C LEU A 63 -6.82 8.85 9.48
N TYR A 64 -7.01 9.30 8.24
CA TYR A 64 -7.38 10.68 7.92
C TYR A 64 -8.65 11.10 8.67
N THR A 65 -9.70 10.26 8.60
CA THR A 65 -10.99 10.54 9.25
C THR A 65 -10.81 10.66 10.76
N THR A 66 -10.07 9.74 11.39
CA THR A 66 -9.79 9.78 12.84
C THR A 66 -9.02 11.04 13.24
N LEU A 67 -7.94 11.39 12.51
CA LEU A 67 -7.15 12.59 12.80
C LEU A 67 -7.96 13.87 12.58
N HIS A 68 -8.78 13.91 11.54
CA HIS A 68 -9.66 15.04 11.26
C HIS A 68 -10.71 15.21 12.36
N SER A 69 -11.38 14.14 12.78
CA SER A 69 -12.32 14.18 13.91
C SER A 69 -11.64 14.67 15.19
N LYS A 70 -10.41 14.20 15.49
CA LYS A 70 -9.63 14.70 16.62
C LYS A 70 -9.25 16.18 16.48
N SER A 71 -8.95 16.65 15.27
CA SER A 71 -8.70 18.08 15.04
C SER A 71 -9.91 18.95 15.39
N ILE A 72 -11.13 18.46 15.14
CA ILE A 72 -12.38 19.16 15.48
C ILE A 72 -12.65 19.08 16.98
N GLU A 73 -12.48 17.90 17.59
CA GLU A 73 -12.63 17.68 19.04
C GLU A 73 -11.69 18.58 19.85
N PHE A 74 -10.47 18.81 19.36
CA PHE A 74 -9.43 19.58 20.04
C PHE A 74 -9.36 21.05 19.63
N LYS A 75 -10.34 21.53 18.84
CA LYS A 75 -10.29 22.88 18.22
C LYS A 75 -10.15 24.02 19.23
N ASP A 76 -10.70 23.85 20.45
CA ASP A 76 -10.75 24.89 21.49
C ASP A 76 -9.67 24.70 22.58
N ILE A 77 -8.85 23.64 22.51
CA ILE A 77 -7.79 23.36 23.50
C ILE A 77 -6.54 24.15 23.12
N VAL A 78 -6.30 25.29 23.77
CA VAL A 78 -5.09 26.10 23.57
C VAL A 78 -3.91 25.46 24.31
N LYS A 79 -2.77 25.35 23.63
CA LYS A 79 -1.48 24.88 24.17
C LYS A 79 -0.33 25.77 23.71
N ILE A 80 0.83 25.62 24.36
CA ILE A 80 2.07 26.26 23.94
C ILE A 80 2.64 25.53 22.72
N GLY A 81 2.94 26.28 21.66
CA GLY A 81 3.63 25.76 20.49
C GLY A 81 5.09 25.48 20.79
N ARG A 82 5.73 24.63 19.97
CA ARG A 82 7.18 24.40 20.07
C ARG A 82 7.87 24.47 18.72
N THR A 83 8.87 25.33 18.61
CA THR A 83 9.80 25.40 17.46
C THR A 83 11.20 25.14 17.97
N HIS A 84 11.97 24.28 17.29
CA HIS A 84 13.27 23.79 17.81
C HIS A 84 13.16 23.15 19.21
N LYS A 85 11.98 22.60 19.56
CA LYS A 85 11.62 22.08 20.89
C LYS A 85 11.59 23.13 22.03
N GLN A 86 11.73 24.41 21.72
CA GLN A 86 11.60 25.52 22.67
C GLN A 86 10.16 26.06 22.67
N ASP A 87 9.72 26.63 23.79
CA ASP A 87 8.40 27.25 23.91
C ASP A 87 8.22 28.39 22.90
N ALA A 88 7.02 28.47 22.31
CA ALA A 88 6.65 29.43 21.28
C ALA A 88 5.25 30.02 21.54
N THR A 89 4.72 30.78 20.58
CA THR A 89 3.36 31.33 20.67
C THR A 89 2.30 30.22 20.74
N PRO A 90 1.14 30.47 21.39
CA PRO A 90 0.08 29.47 21.48
C PRO A 90 -0.53 29.10 20.13
N LEU A 91 -1.05 27.87 20.07
CA LEU A 91 -1.95 27.36 19.04
C LEU A 91 -2.95 26.41 19.69
N THR A 92 -3.98 25.99 18.97
CA THR A 92 -4.87 24.94 19.48
C THR A 92 -4.34 23.55 19.11
N LEU A 93 -4.60 22.56 19.96
CA LEU A 93 -4.28 21.16 19.68
C LEU A 93 -5.04 20.68 18.42
N GLY A 94 -6.21 21.24 18.15
CA GLY A 94 -6.94 21.05 16.91
C GLY A 94 -6.18 21.55 15.67
N GLN A 95 -5.55 22.73 15.74
CA GLN A 95 -4.69 23.23 14.65
C GLN A 95 -3.51 22.29 14.39
N GLU A 96 -2.85 21.80 15.44
CA GLU A 96 -1.75 20.84 15.34
C GLU A 96 -2.19 19.53 14.64
N PHE A 97 -3.32 18.95 15.07
CA PHE A 97 -3.88 17.73 14.47
C PHE A 97 -4.42 17.93 13.05
N SER A 98 -4.85 19.14 12.70
CA SER A 98 -5.27 19.47 11.33
C SER A 98 -4.11 19.35 10.33
N GLY A 99 -2.88 19.64 10.77
CA GLY A 99 -1.67 19.40 9.99
C GLY A 99 -1.46 17.91 9.71
N TYR A 100 -1.63 17.06 10.71
CA TYR A 100 -1.50 15.60 10.58
C TYR A 100 -2.54 15.04 9.62
N ALA A 101 -3.81 15.44 9.76
CA ALA A 101 -4.87 15.03 8.84
C ALA A 101 -4.55 15.45 7.39
N THR A 102 -4.03 16.67 7.20
CA THR A 102 -3.64 17.16 5.87
C THR A 102 -2.49 16.36 5.27
N GLN A 103 -1.47 15.98 6.07
CA GLN A 103 -0.38 15.12 5.61
C GLN A 103 -0.90 13.76 5.11
N VAL A 104 -1.84 13.12 5.82
CA VAL A 104 -2.44 11.85 5.41
C VAL A 104 -3.30 12.02 4.16
N LYS A 105 -4.10 13.09 4.07
CA LYS A 105 -4.89 13.43 2.87
C LYS A 105 -4.00 13.53 1.63
N TYR A 106 -2.92 14.32 1.69
CA TYR A 106 -1.98 14.42 0.58
C TYR A 106 -1.22 13.12 0.31
N GLY A 107 -1.04 12.26 1.31
CA GLY A 107 -0.54 10.90 1.13
C GLY A 107 -1.46 10.06 0.24
N ILE A 108 -2.76 10.05 0.54
CA ILE A 108 -3.79 9.37 -0.26
C ILE A 108 -3.77 9.88 -1.70
N ASP A 109 -3.71 11.20 -1.88
CA ASP A 109 -3.69 11.81 -3.21
C ASP A 109 -2.44 11.38 -4.00
N ARG A 110 -1.25 11.39 -3.38
CA ARG A 110 0.00 10.96 -4.04
C ARG A 110 -0.06 9.53 -4.56
N VAL A 111 -0.49 8.58 -3.73
CA VAL A 111 -0.61 7.17 -4.15
C VAL A 111 -1.69 6.99 -5.19
N SER A 112 -2.83 7.68 -5.04
CA SER A 112 -3.92 7.59 -6.02
C SER A 112 -3.47 8.08 -7.40
N HIS A 113 -2.59 9.09 -7.44
CA HIS A 113 -2.02 9.58 -8.69
C HIS A 113 -1.06 8.60 -9.37
N THR A 114 -0.55 7.55 -8.74
CA THR A 114 0.32 6.54 -9.40
C THR A 114 -0.47 5.38 -10.01
N LEU A 115 -1.70 5.14 -9.53
CA LEU A 115 -2.56 4.04 -9.95
C LEU A 115 -2.78 3.93 -11.48
N PRO A 116 -2.93 5.02 -12.25
CA PRO A 116 -3.11 4.91 -13.71
C PRO A 116 -1.98 4.15 -14.42
N ARG A 117 -0.73 4.27 -13.95
CA ARG A 117 0.40 3.50 -14.51
C ARG A 117 0.38 2.04 -14.03
N LEU A 118 -0.01 1.80 -12.78
CA LEU A 118 -0.17 0.43 -12.27
C LEU A 118 -1.30 -0.35 -12.97
N TYR A 119 -2.31 0.33 -13.50
CA TYR A 119 -3.39 -0.33 -14.24
C TYR A 119 -3.01 -0.79 -15.67
N GLN A 120 -1.83 -0.41 -16.16
CA GLN A 120 -1.36 -0.83 -17.47
C GLN A 120 -0.71 -2.21 -17.41
N LEU A 121 -1.24 -3.17 -18.17
CA LEU A 121 -0.80 -4.56 -18.16
C LEU A 121 0.08 -4.89 -19.38
N ALA A 122 1.18 -5.60 -19.12
CA ALA A 122 2.15 -6.04 -20.13
C ALA A 122 1.66 -7.21 -21.01
N GLN A 123 0.59 -7.90 -20.60
CA GLN A 123 0.09 -9.11 -21.26
C GLN A 123 -0.13 -8.91 -22.76
N GLY A 124 0.44 -9.80 -23.58
CA GLY A 124 0.46 -9.69 -25.04
C GLY A 124 1.81 -9.25 -25.62
N TRP A 125 2.77 -8.84 -24.79
CA TRP A 125 4.18 -8.62 -25.17
C TRP A 125 4.85 -9.90 -25.68
N THR A 126 4.48 -11.05 -25.10
CA THR A 126 5.09 -12.36 -25.31
C THR A 126 6.58 -12.41 -24.97
N ALA A 127 7.48 -12.73 -25.90
CA ALA A 127 8.89 -12.95 -25.60
C ALA A 127 9.69 -11.65 -25.54
N VAL A 128 9.55 -10.81 -26.58
CA VAL A 128 10.34 -9.59 -26.83
C VAL A 128 9.50 -8.47 -27.47
N GLY A 129 8.17 -8.58 -27.40
CA GLY A 129 7.30 -7.44 -27.63
C GLY A 129 6.57 -7.26 -28.93
N ILE A 130 6.90 -8.09 -29.89
CA ILE A 130 6.22 -8.10 -31.18
C ILE A 130 4.89 -8.87 -31.13
N GLY A 131 4.49 -9.40 -29.97
CA GLY A 131 3.28 -10.22 -29.84
C GLY A 131 3.36 -11.53 -30.61
N LEU A 132 4.57 -12.06 -30.85
CA LEU A 132 4.76 -13.32 -31.56
C LEU A 132 4.09 -14.46 -30.78
N ASN A 133 3.37 -15.33 -31.47
CA ASN A 133 2.65 -16.47 -30.91
C ASN A 133 1.47 -16.11 -29.98
N THR A 134 0.99 -14.86 -29.99
CA THR A 134 -0.33 -14.52 -29.46
C THR A 134 -1.29 -14.10 -30.57
N LYS A 135 -2.58 -14.00 -30.24
CA LYS A 135 -3.62 -13.59 -31.20
C LYS A 135 -3.82 -12.09 -31.15
N LYS A 136 -4.05 -11.46 -32.32
CA LYS A 136 -4.41 -10.05 -32.40
C LYS A 136 -5.64 -9.76 -31.52
N GLY A 137 -5.52 -8.77 -30.64
CA GLY A 137 -6.57 -8.36 -29.69
C GLY A 137 -6.70 -9.23 -28.45
N PHE A 138 -5.79 -10.18 -28.22
CA PHE A 138 -5.75 -10.96 -26.97
C PHE A 138 -5.45 -10.06 -25.76
N ASP A 139 -4.50 -9.14 -25.90
CA ASP A 139 -4.04 -8.15 -24.93
C ASP A 139 -5.16 -7.25 -24.40
N VAL A 140 -6.00 -6.71 -25.29
CA VAL A 140 -7.15 -5.88 -24.91
C VAL A 140 -8.20 -6.71 -24.17
N LYS A 141 -8.49 -7.92 -24.67
CA LYS A 141 -9.52 -8.80 -24.09
C LYS A 141 -9.13 -9.31 -22.70
N ILE A 142 -7.87 -9.69 -22.50
CA ILE A 142 -7.41 -10.17 -21.20
C ILE A 142 -7.38 -9.03 -20.18
N ALA A 143 -6.95 -7.83 -20.57
CA ALA A 143 -7.00 -6.66 -19.70
C ALA A 143 -8.44 -6.32 -19.28
N ALA A 144 -9.40 -6.37 -20.21
CA ALA A 144 -10.82 -6.17 -19.91
C ALA A 144 -11.36 -7.24 -18.95
N ALA A 145 -11.05 -8.52 -19.19
CA ALA A 145 -11.47 -9.61 -18.29
C ALA A 145 -10.89 -9.44 -16.88
N VAL A 146 -9.63 -9.03 -16.76
CA VAL A 146 -9.00 -8.72 -15.47
C VAL A 146 -9.64 -7.49 -14.82
N ALA A 147 -9.98 -6.46 -15.58
CA ALA A 147 -10.68 -5.28 -15.10
C ALA A 147 -12.05 -5.64 -14.50
N ASP A 148 -12.83 -6.44 -15.23
CA ASP A 148 -14.16 -6.90 -14.83
C ASP A 148 -14.10 -7.77 -13.56
N GLU A 149 -13.17 -8.74 -13.50
CA GLU A 149 -13.01 -9.65 -12.35
C GLU A 149 -12.63 -8.91 -11.07
N ASN A 150 -11.80 -7.86 -11.18
CA ASN A 150 -11.28 -7.13 -10.02
C ASN A 150 -12.03 -5.83 -9.71
N ASN A 151 -12.97 -5.42 -10.58
CA ASN A 151 -13.63 -4.13 -10.53
C ASN A 151 -12.65 -2.94 -10.43
N LEU A 152 -11.58 -3.02 -11.22
CA LEU A 152 -10.51 -2.01 -11.30
C LEU A 152 -10.24 -1.68 -12.78
N PRO A 153 -9.86 -0.43 -13.12
CA PRO A 153 -9.79 0.02 -14.50
C PRO A 153 -8.48 -0.43 -15.21
N PHE A 154 -8.19 -1.73 -15.17
CA PHE A 154 -7.04 -2.30 -15.88
C PHE A 154 -7.19 -2.15 -17.39
N VAL A 155 -6.09 -1.80 -18.04
CA VAL A 155 -6.01 -1.63 -19.49
C VAL A 155 -4.74 -2.28 -20.01
N THR A 156 -4.71 -2.59 -21.30
CA THR A 156 -3.47 -3.02 -21.93
C THR A 156 -2.50 -1.83 -21.98
N ALA A 157 -1.21 -2.05 -21.71
CA ALA A 157 -0.23 -0.97 -21.71
C ALA A 157 -0.10 -0.33 -23.10
N GLU A 158 0.04 1.00 -23.15
CA GLU A 158 0.18 1.76 -24.41
C GLU A 158 1.41 1.31 -25.19
N ASN A 159 2.54 1.16 -24.49
CA ASN A 159 3.77 0.64 -25.04
C ASN A 159 4.20 -0.60 -24.25
N LYS A 160 4.27 -1.74 -24.94
CA LYS A 160 4.63 -3.00 -24.30
C LYS A 160 6.12 -3.12 -23.97
N PHE A 161 7.00 -2.38 -24.66
CA PHE A 161 8.44 -2.34 -24.40
C PHE A 161 8.70 -1.71 -23.04
N GLU A 162 8.07 -0.56 -22.78
CA GLU A 162 8.17 0.10 -21.48
C GLU A 162 7.61 -0.79 -20.36
N ALA A 163 6.43 -1.39 -20.55
CA ALA A 163 5.77 -2.18 -19.51
C ALA A 163 6.48 -3.51 -19.16
N SER A 164 7.34 -4.03 -20.04
CA SER A 164 8.05 -5.31 -19.85
C SER A 164 9.53 -5.14 -19.53
N ASP A 165 10.21 -4.14 -20.10
CA ASP A 165 11.66 -3.95 -19.92
C ASP A 165 11.98 -3.06 -18.71
N ALA A 166 11.02 -2.27 -18.22
CA ALA A 166 11.14 -1.43 -17.03
C ALA A 166 9.95 -1.58 -16.09
N HIS A 167 10.13 -1.12 -14.85
CA HIS A 167 9.13 -1.20 -13.78
C HIS A 167 8.95 0.16 -13.11
N ASP A 168 8.94 1.22 -13.92
CA ASP A 168 8.92 2.61 -13.46
C ASP A 168 7.63 2.93 -12.69
N ALA A 169 6.50 2.31 -13.06
CA ALA A 169 5.24 2.39 -12.31
C ALA A 169 5.39 1.95 -10.83
N PHE A 170 6.21 0.93 -10.57
CA PHE A 170 6.50 0.47 -9.21
C PHE A 170 7.42 1.44 -8.50
N VAL A 171 8.47 1.94 -9.17
CA VAL A 171 9.38 2.93 -8.60
C VAL A 171 8.65 4.22 -8.23
N GLU A 172 7.75 4.69 -9.08
CA GLU A 172 6.92 5.86 -8.82
C GLU A 172 5.98 5.64 -7.62
N THR A 173 5.27 4.52 -7.59
CA THR A 173 4.39 4.16 -6.46
C THR A 173 5.19 4.03 -5.17
N SER A 174 6.37 3.42 -5.25
CA SER A 174 7.32 3.32 -4.16
C SER A 174 7.74 4.70 -3.65
N GLY A 175 8.07 5.65 -4.52
CA GLY A 175 8.35 7.04 -4.13
C GLY A 175 7.18 7.73 -3.42
N ALA A 176 5.94 7.47 -3.84
CA ALA A 176 4.74 7.97 -3.16
C ALA A 176 4.59 7.38 -1.75
N LEU A 177 4.82 6.07 -1.57
CA LEU A 177 4.87 5.40 -0.26
C LEU A 177 6.00 5.98 0.61
N ASN A 178 7.15 6.22 -0.01
CA ASN A 178 8.27 7.09 0.40
C ASN A 178 7.84 8.27 1.26
N THR A 179 7.04 9.11 0.61
CA THR A 179 6.57 10.38 1.17
C THR A 179 5.56 10.18 2.30
N ILE A 180 4.71 9.16 2.21
CA ILE A 180 3.74 8.84 3.26
C ILE A 180 4.46 8.43 4.54
N VAL A 181 5.47 7.57 4.47
CA VAL A 181 6.14 7.08 5.69
C VAL A 181 6.92 8.17 6.42
N VAL A 182 7.48 9.14 5.69
CA VAL A 182 8.06 10.35 6.31
C VAL A 182 6.99 11.13 7.08
N SER A 183 5.80 11.27 6.51
CA SER A 183 4.67 11.95 7.16
C SER A 183 4.18 11.18 8.39
N LEU A 184 4.00 9.86 8.29
CA LEU A 184 3.55 9.01 9.39
C LEU A 184 4.60 8.95 10.52
N MET A 185 5.89 8.92 10.18
CA MET A 185 6.98 9.01 11.15
C MET A 185 6.88 10.29 11.97
N LYS A 186 6.62 11.43 11.33
CA LYS A 186 6.43 12.71 12.04
C LYS A 186 5.19 12.68 12.95
N ILE A 187 4.05 12.21 12.45
CA ILE A 187 2.80 12.15 13.22
C ILE A 187 2.96 11.23 14.44
N ALA A 188 3.48 10.03 14.25
CA ALA A 188 3.67 9.04 15.32
C ALA A 188 4.66 9.54 16.39
N ASN A 189 5.74 10.20 15.97
CA ASN A 189 6.70 10.79 16.90
C ASN A 189 6.08 11.90 17.75
N ASP A 190 5.30 12.79 17.14
CA ASP A 190 4.67 13.86 17.91
C ASP A 190 3.65 13.30 18.90
N VAL A 191 2.76 12.40 18.48
CA VAL A 191 1.81 11.76 19.41
C VAL A 191 2.55 11.06 20.55
N ARG A 192 3.66 10.38 20.26
CA ARG A 192 4.54 9.75 21.25
C ARG A 192 5.12 10.75 22.25
N PHE A 193 5.64 11.89 21.79
CA PHE A 193 6.21 12.91 22.68
C PHE A 193 5.13 13.67 23.46
N LEU A 194 4.00 14.01 22.83
CA LEU A 194 2.88 14.68 23.49
C LEU A 194 2.26 13.80 24.59
N GLY A 195 2.26 12.48 24.41
CA GLY A 195 1.84 11.52 25.44
C GLY A 195 2.91 11.13 26.47
N SER A 196 4.12 11.70 26.40
CA SER A 196 5.18 11.38 27.36
C SER A 196 4.86 11.87 28.77
N GLY A 197 5.10 11.05 29.79
CA GLY A 197 4.70 11.35 31.16
C GLY A 197 4.77 10.13 32.08
N PRO A 198 4.01 10.10 33.19
CA PRO A 198 2.92 11.02 33.53
C PRO A 198 3.36 12.35 34.17
N ARG A 199 4.61 12.46 34.64
CA ARG A 199 5.08 13.65 35.38
C ARG A 199 6.36 14.29 34.86
N CYS A 200 7.19 13.53 34.15
CA CYS A 200 8.51 13.95 33.68
C CYS A 200 8.58 14.06 32.15
N GLY A 201 7.46 14.40 31.51
CA GLY A 201 7.34 14.54 30.05
C GLY A 201 6.51 15.77 29.69
N LEU A 202 5.92 15.78 28.49
CA LEU A 202 5.03 16.86 28.06
C LEU A 202 3.62 16.74 28.66
N GLY A 203 3.07 15.52 28.73
CA GLY A 203 1.78 15.23 29.36
C GLY A 203 0.57 15.91 28.71
N GLU A 204 0.63 16.24 27.41
CA GLU A 204 -0.45 16.93 26.70
C GLU A 204 -1.53 15.98 26.18
N LEU A 205 -1.20 14.70 25.99
CA LEU A 205 -2.13 13.66 25.57
C LEU A 205 -2.16 12.50 26.58
N ILE A 206 -3.35 11.96 26.81
CA ILE A 206 -3.53 10.68 27.49
C ILE A 206 -3.80 9.63 26.41
N LEU A 207 -2.87 8.71 26.22
CA LEU A 207 -3.01 7.64 25.23
C LEU A 207 -3.80 6.46 25.81
N PRO A 208 -4.58 5.73 24.98
CA PRO A 208 -5.26 4.52 25.42
C PRO A 208 -4.27 3.45 25.93
N GLU A 209 -4.56 2.87 27.09
CA GLU A 209 -3.82 1.74 27.66
C GLU A 209 -4.39 0.43 27.09
N ASN A 210 -3.72 -0.14 26.09
CA ASN A 210 -4.20 -1.35 25.39
C ASN A 210 -3.58 -2.65 25.95
N GLU A 211 -2.41 -2.55 26.57
CA GLU A 211 -1.72 -3.67 27.21
C GLU A 211 -1.67 -3.45 28.73
N PRO A 212 -1.75 -4.51 29.57
CA PRO A 212 -1.68 -4.35 31.01
C PRO A 212 -0.36 -3.68 31.43
N GLY A 213 -0.44 -2.47 31.98
CA GLY A 213 0.66 -1.84 32.67
C GLY A 213 1.05 -2.63 33.93
N SER A 214 2.25 -2.37 34.45
CA SER A 214 2.62 -2.91 35.76
C SER A 214 1.74 -2.27 36.83
N SER A 215 1.06 -3.08 37.66
CA SER A 215 0.18 -2.61 38.74
C SER A 215 0.88 -1.69 39.76
N ILE A 216 2.22 -1.70 39.80
CA ILE A 216 3.03 -0.82 40.66
C ILE A 216 3.26 0.58 40.07
N MET A 217 2.97 0.80 38.78
CA MET A 217 3.24 2.05 38.05
C MET A 217 1.94 2.68 37.49
N PRO A 218 1.03 3.20 38.34
CA PRO A 218 -0.20 3.81 37.88
C PRO A 218 0.07 5.04 36.99
N GLY A 219 -0.64 5.13 35.87
CA GLY A 219 -0.53 6.23 34.91
C GLY A 219 0.64 6.12 33.93
N LYS A 220 1.47 5.06 34.01
CA LYS A 220 2.48 4.77 32.99
C LYS A 220 1.81 4.02 31.82
N VAL A 221 1.65 4.70 30.69
CA VAL A 221 1.17 4.11 29.44
C VAL A 221 2.25 4.21 28.38
N ASN A 222 2.70 3.07 27.86
CA ASN A 222 3.70 3.05 26.79
C ASN A 222 3.00 3.29 25.43
N PRO A 223 3.58 4.11 24.53
CA PRO A 223 3.00 4.42 23.22
C PRO A 223 3.31 3.31 22.20
N THR A 224 2.94 2.06 22.50
CA THR A 224 3.30 0.84 21.73
C THR A 224 2.94 0.92 20.25
N GLN A 225 1.75 1.47 19.93
CA GLN A 225 1.32 1.66 18.54
C GLN A 225 2.17 2.69 17.78
N CYS A 226 2.65 3.74 18.47
CA CYS A 226 3.58 4.69 17.86
C CYS A 226 4.93 4.03 17.59
N GLU A 227 5.43 3.19 18.51
CA GLU A 227 6.67 2.44 18.34
C GLU A 227 6.60 1.53 17.10
N VAL A 228 5.55 0.70 17.01
CA VAL A 228 5.32 -0.17 15.86
C VAL A 228 5.22 0.62 14.56
N LEU A 229 4.44 1.70 14.53
CA LEU A 229 4.29 2.52 13.33
C LEU A 229 5.63 3.13 12.89
N THR A 230 6.45 3.63 13.83
CA THR A 230 7.78 4.18 13.49
C THR A 230 8.75 3.11 12.98
N MET A 231 8.70 1.88 13.52
CA MET A 231 9.48 0.75 12.99
C MET A 231 9.05 0.38 11.57
N VAL A 232 7.73 0.32 11.30
CA VAL A 232 7.21 0.09 9.94
C VAL A 232 7.67 1.20 8.99
N CYS A 233 7.64 2.46 9.41
CA CYS A 233 8.12 3.56 8.59
C CYS A 233 9.61 3.39 8.23
N ALA A 234 10.46 3.04 9.20
CA ALA A 234 11.88 2.79 8.95
C ALA A 234 12.11 1.60 7.99
N GLN A 235 11.37 0.50 8.18
CA GLN A 235 11.44 -0.67 7.30
C GLN A 235 11.09 -0.32 5.85
N VAL A 236 10.03 0.47 5.64
CA VAL A 236 9.58 0.88 4.31
C VAL A 236 10.61 1.79 3.64
N VAL A 237 11.21 2.76 4.35
CA VAL A 237 12.29 3.59 3.80
C VAL A 237 13.44 2.72 3.28
N ILE A 238 13.84 1.70 4.03
CA ILE A 238 14.93 0.77 3.65
C ILE A 238 14.56 -0.02 2.39
N ILE A 239 13.36 -0.61 2.35
CA ILE A 239 12.88 -1.40 1.19
C ILE A 239 12.85 -0.56 -0.08
N ILE A 240 12.58 0.74 0.02
CA ILE A 240 12.39 1.63 -1.14
C ILE A 240 13.72 2.21 -1.65
N THR A 241 14.75 2.25 -0.81
CA THR A 241 16.05 2.86 -1.14
C THR A 241 17.05 1.84 -1.71
N ILE A 242 16.79 0.54 -1.55
CA ILE A 242 17.62 -0.58 -2.03
C ILE A 242 17.00 -1.15 -3.31
#